data_AF-A0A534NBH6-F1
#
_entry.id   AF-A0A534NBH6-F1
#
_cell.length_a   1.000
_cell.length_b   1.000
_cell.length_c   1.000
_cell.angle_alpha   90.00
_cell.angle_beta   90.00
_cell.angle_gamma   90.00
#
_symmetry.space_group_name_H-M   'P 1'
#
loop_
_entity.id
_entity.type
_entity.pdbx_description
1 polymer ?
#
loop_
_entity_poly.entity_id
_entity_poly.type
_entity_poly.pdbx_seq_one_letter_code
_entity_poly.pdbx_strand_id
1 'polypeptide(L)' 'MKPPAVLVLAGLDPSGGAGLLADAEAIRAMGAR' A
#
# COMPACT_ATOMS: atom_id res chain seq x y z
N MET A 1 -4.31 16.18 12.26
CA MET A 1 -4.82 14.80 12.40
C MET A 1 -3.78 13.86 11.82
N LYS A 2 -3.54 12.67 12.38
CA LYS A 2 -2.62 11.69 11.78
C LYS A 2 -3.38 10.81 10.78
N PRO A 3 -2.81 10.47 9.62
CA PRO A 3 -3.44 9.53 8.70
C PRO A 3 -3.59 8.15 9.36
N PRO A 4 -4.62 7.37 9.00
CA PRO A 4 -4.74 5.97 9.41
C PRO A 4 -3.48 5.19 9.03
N ALA A 5 -3.07 4.24 9.88
CA ALA A 5 -1.97 3.32 9.59
C ALA A 5 -2.54 1.96 9.19
N VAL A 6 -2.08 1.41 8.07
CA VAL A 6 -2.53 0.14 7.51
C VAL A 6 -1.38 -0.86 7.47
N LEU A 7 -1.58 -2.03 8.08
CA LEU A 7 -0.68 -3.17 7.93
C LEU A 7 -1.12 -4.00 6.73
N VAL A 8 -0.24 -4.18 5.76
CA VAL A 8 -0.48 -5.02 4.58
C VAL A 8 0.41 -6.26 4.65
N LEU A 9 -0.20 -7.43 4.44
CA LEU A 9 0.48 -8.70 4.26
C LEU A 9 0.22 -9.18 2.83
N ALA A 10 1.19 -8.97 1.95
CA ALA A 10 1.09 -9.31 0.54
C ALA A 10 2.44 -9.79 0.00
N GLY A 11 2.43 -10.44 -1.17
CA GLY A 11 3.66 -10.76 -1.90
C GLY A 11 4.37 -9.50 -2.42
N LEU A 12 5.66 -9.61 -2.68
CA LEU A 12 6.43 -8.58 -3.38
C LEU A 12 6.56 -8.94 -4.86
N ASP A 13 5.91 -8.16 -5.73
CA ASP A 13 6.20 -8.15 -7.16
C ASP A 13 7.19 -7.03 -7.48
N PRO A 14 8.44 -7.34 -7.88
CA PRO A 14 9.44 -6.32 -8.22
C PRO A 14 9.06 -5.39 -9.36
N SER A 15 8.09 -5.76 -10.21
CA SER A 15 7.61 -4.89 -11.30
C SER A 15 6.70 -3.75 -10.81
N GLY A 16 6.14 -3.88 -9.60
CA GLY A 16 5.19 -2.94 -9.02
C GLY A 16 3.74 -3.12 -9.50
N GLY A 17 3.47 -4.08 -10.38
CA GLY A 17 2.13 -4.32 -10.93
C GLY A 17 1.16 -5.01 -9.96
N ALA A 18 1.67 -5.65 -8.89
CA ALA A 18 0.86 -6.35 -7.89
C ALA A 18 1.49 -6.34 -6.48
N GLY A 19 0.71 -6.79 -5.50
CA GLY A 19 1.18 -7.01 -4.14
C GLY A 19 1.60 -5.73 -3.42
N LEU A 20 2.65 -5.81 -2.59
CA LEU A 20 3.00 -4.77 -1.61
C LEU A 20 3.13 -3.36 -2.19
N LEU A 21 3.72 -3.22 -3.38
CA LEU A 21 3.92 -1.89 -3.99
C LEU A 21 2.61 -1.33 -4.54
N ALA A 22 1.81 -2.16 -5.22
CA ALA A 22 0.51 -1.76 -5.76
C ALA A 22 -0.48 -1.40 -4.64
N ASP A 23 -0.52 -2.21 -3.57
CA ASP A 23 -1.38 -1.97 -2.41
C ASP A 23 -1.00 -0.67 -1.69
N ALA A 24 0.31 -0.40 -1.55
CA ALA A 24 0.79 0.83 -0.92
C ALA A 24 0.39 2.09 -1.72
N GLU A 25 0.43 2.04 -3.06
CA GLU A 25 -0.05 3.14 -3.90
C GLU A 25 -1.56 3.36 -3.75
N ALA A 26 -2.35 2.29 -3.73
CA ALA A 26 -3.79 2.39 -3.51
C ALA A 26 -4.14 2.98 -2.13
N ILE A 27 -3.46 2.51 -1.07
CA ILE A 27 -3.64 3.01 0.31
C ILE A 27 -3.29 4.50 0.40
N ARG A 28 -2.19 4.93 -0.22
CA ARG A 28 -1.79 6.34 -0.29
C ARG A 28 -2.83 7.18 -1.02
N ALA A 29 -3.36 6.69 -2.14
CA ALA A 29 -4.42 7.37 -2.89
C ALA A 29 -5.70 7.55 -2.04
N MET A 30 -5.95 6.66 -1.08
CA MET A 30 -7.05 6.73 -0.13
C MET A 30 -6.74 7.58 1.13
N GLY A 31 -5.56 8.20 1.22
CA GLY A 31 -5.17 9.08 2.33
C GLY A 31 -4.70 8.36 3.59
N ALA A 32 -4.34 7.09 3.48
CA ALA A 32 -3.77 6.30 4.57
C ALA A 32 -2.26 6.07 4.37
N ARG A 33 -1.59 5.64 5.43
CA ARG A 33 -0.17 5.28 5.45
C ARG A 33 0.02 3.78 5.60
#